data_AF-A0A5C5WP92-F1
#
_entry.id   AF-A0A5C5WP92-F1
#
_cell.length_a   1.000
_cell.length_b   1.000
_cell.length_c   1.000
_cell.angle_alpha   90.00
_cell.angle_beta   90.00
_cell.angle_gamma   90.00
#
_symmetry.space_group_name_H-M   'P 1'
#
loop_
_entity.id
_entity.type
_entity.pdbx_description
1 polymer ?
#
loop_
_entity_poly.entity_id
_entity_poly.type
_entity_poly.pdbx_seq_one_letter_code
_entity_poly.pdbx_strand_id
1 'polypeptide(L)'
;MNPRTVGLLFAIATAVFWGLYGPALGKSRIVGQTPFKPYIFIGVAYLIWGCLGGAIAVQMSGDGFAFPAKAGWWGFIAGTLGAFGALTLTFAMYKSHDASLVMPVVFGGATSVAAITGLLMQAQAGKMHLDVRQVLGFVLVVVGVVLIQRYSAHGPAPKPAPQAVESSSDAPTEAAPASSDSSAT
;
A
#
# COMPACT_ATOMS: atom_id res chain seq x y z
N MET A 1 22.11 12.84 -19.86
CA MET A 1 21.76 11.40 -19.79
C MET A 1 20.73 11.07 -20.86
N ASN A 2 20.76 9.87 -21.43
CA ASN A 2 19.73 9.40 -22.36
C ASN A 2 18.36 9.34 -21.63
N PRO A 3 17.26 9.86 -22.22
CA PRO A 3 15.91 9.78 -21.64
C PRO A 3 15.51 8.38 -21.17
N ARG A 4 15.94 7.33 -21.89
CA ARG A 4 15.69 5.94 -21.51
C ARG A 4 16.37 5.55 -20.21
N THR A 5 17.60 6.02 -20.00
CA THR A 5 18.36 5.78 -18.76
C THR A 5 17.73 6.51 -17.59
N VAL A 6 17.29 7.76 -17.79
CA VAL A 6 16.57 8.52 -16.75
C VAL A 6 15.29 7.79 -16.36
N GLY A 7 14.49 7.35 -17.33
CA GLY A 7 13.28 6.57 -17.07
C GLY A 7 13.55 5.27 -16.31
N LEU A 8 14.61 4.54 -16.66
CA LEU A 8 15.00 3.32 -15.95
C LEU A 8 15.40 3.60 -14.49
N LEU A 9 16.11 4.68 -14.22
CA LEU A 9 16.47 5.05 -12.85
C LEU A 9 15.22 5.37 -12.01
N PHE A 10 14.26 6.10 -12.57
CA PHE A 10 12.99 6.35 -11.88
C PHE A 10 12.19 5.06 -11.67
N ALA A 11 12.19 4.13 -12.64
CA ALA A 11 11.55 2.84 -12.47
C ALA A 11 12.20 2.00 -11.34
N ILE A 12 13.53 2.01 -11.24
CA ILE A 12 14.26 1.37 -10.13
C ILE A 12 13.90 2.04 -8.80
N ALA A 13 13.89 3.38 -8.76
CA ALA A 13 13.49 4.12 -7.57
C ALA A 13 12.04 3.78 -7.14
N THR A 14 11.12 3.69 -8.10
CA THR A 14 9.75 3.21 -7.85
C THR A 14 9.74 1.82 -7.24
N ALA A 15 10.53 0.87 -7.77
CA ALA A 15 10.63 -0.47 -7.21
C ALA A 15 11.18 -0.47 -5.78
N VAL A 16 12.15 0.40 -5.46
CA VAL A 16 12.67 0.55 -4.10
C VAL A 16 11.60 1.09 -3.15
N PHE A 17 10.90 2.16 -3.50
CA PHE A 17 9.85 2.73 -2.65
C PHE A 17 8.72 1.74 -2.39
N TRP A 18 8.30 1.01 -3.43
CA TRP A 18 7.30 -0.04 -3.29
C TRP A 18 7.82 -1.25 -2.51
N GLY A 19 9.09 -1.65 -2.66
CA GLY A 19 9.69 -2.71 -1.86
C GLY A 19 9.71 -2.37 -0.37
N LEU A 20 10.05 -1.12 -0.02
CA LEU A 20 10.08 -0.63 1.36
C LEU A 20 8.67 -0.36 1.95
N TYR A 21 7.66 -0.19 1.09
CA TYR A 21 6.29 0.08 1.50
C TYR A 21 5.71 -1.02 2.40
N GLY A 22 5.92 -2.30 2.07
CA GLY A 22 5.38 -3.44 2.82
C GLY A 22 5.83 -3.44 4.29
N PRO A 23 7.16 -3.42 4.57
CA PRO A 23 7.69 -3.28 5.92
C PRO A 23 7.23 -2.00 6.64
N ALA A 24 7.18 -0.85 5.95
CA ALA A 24 6.70 0.40 6.53
C ALA A 24 5.22 0.32 6.94
N LEU A 25 4.38 -0.30 6.11
CA LEU A 25 2.97 -0.56 6.39
C LEU A 25 2.79 -1.60 7.50
N GLY A 26 3.69 -2.59 7.59
CA GLY A 26 3.75 -3.52 8.71
C GLY A 26 3.96 -2.79 10.04
N LYS A 27 4.90 -1.84 10.08
CA LYS A 27 5.23 -1.04 11.27
C LYS A 27 4.16 -0.01 11.65
N SER A 28 3.40 0.51 10.70
CA SER A 28 2.34 1.49 11.00
C SER A 28 1.11 0.86 11.67
N ARG A 29 1.07 -0.46 11.79
CA ARG A 29 -0.04 -1.20 12.39
C ARG A 29 0.14 -1.38 13.88
N ILE A 30 -0.98 -1.20 14.58
CA ILE A 30 -1.09 -1.43 16.01
C ILE A 30 -2.03 -2.61 16.20
N VAL A 31 -1.58 -3.61 16.97
CA VAL A 31 -2.39 -4.80 17.30
C VAL A 31 -3.71 -4.35 17.95
N GLY A 32 -4.83 -4.95 17.53
CA GLY A 32 -6.15 -4.60 18.02
C GLY A 32 -6.80 -3.36 17.35
N GLN A 33 -6.12 -2.69 16.41
CA GLN A 33 -6.69 -1.57 15.67
C GLN A 33 -7.03 -1.92 14.22
N THR A 34 -7.98 -1.15 13.67
CA THR A 34 -8.41 -1.29 12.27
C THR A 34 -7.29 -0.90 11.28
N PRO A 35 -7.12 -1.64 10.16
CA PRO A 35 -6.13 -1.32 9.14
C PRO A 35 -6.42 -0.02 8.38
N PHE A 36 -7.61 0.56 8.54
CA PHE A 36 -8.00 1.81 7.88
C PHE A 36 -7.32 3.06 8.47
N LYS A 37 -6.82 3.00 9.72
CA LYS A 37 -6.11 4.14 10.33
C LYS A 37 -4.83 4.48 9.55
N PRO A 38 -3.90 3.52 9.29
CA PRO A 38 -2.78 3.76 8.37
C PRO A 38 -3.21 4.14 6.95
N TYR A 39 -4.32 3.58 6.45
CA TYR A 39 -4.82 3.87 5.11
C TYR A 39 -5.20 5.35 4.91
N ILE A 40 -5.76 6.01 5.94
CA ILE A 40 -6.03 7.45 5.91
C ILE A 40 -4.74 8.24 5.66
N PHE A 41 -3.65 7.90 6.35
CA PHE A 41 -2.36 8.57 6.18
C PHE A 41 -1.70 8.26 4.83
N ILE A 42 -1.95 7.09 4.25
CA ILE A 42 -1.58 6.80 2.86
C ILE A 42 -2.34 7.75 1.91
N GLY A 43 -3.63 7.97 2.14
CA GLY A 43 -4.44 8.93 1.38
C GLY A 43 -3.93 10.37 1.51
N VAL A 44 -3.58 10.81 2.72
CA VAL A 44 -2.95 12.12 2.95
C VAL A 44 -1.63 12.24 2.19
N ALA A 45 -0.79 11.22 2.22
CA ALA A 45 0.45 11.21 1.45
C ALA A 45 0.19 11.31 -0.06
N TYR A 46 -0.84 10.64 -0.59
CA TYR A 46 -1.23 10.73 -2.00
C TYR A 46 -1.71 12.14 -2.36
N LEU A 47 -2.45 12.81 -1.49
CA LEU A 47 -2.85 14.21 -1.69
C LEU A 47 -1.61 15.12 -1.72
N ILE A 48 -0.71 15.00 -0.75
CA ILE A 48 0.49 15.83 -0.67
C ILE A 48 1.35 15.61 -1.92
N TRP A 49 1.79 14.38 -2.17
CA TRP A 49 2.73 14.13 -3.26
C TRP A 49 2.09 14.21 -4.65
N GLY A 50 0.83 13.81 -4.78
CA GLY A 50 0.08 13.88 -6.03
C GLY A 50 -0.26 15.33 -6.41
N CYS A 51 -0.81 16.12 -5.48
CA CYS A 51 -1.21 17.49 -5.78
C CYS A 51 -0.04 18.47 -5.68
N LEU A 52 0.68 18.53 -4.55
CA LEU A 52 1.77 19.48 -4.37
C LEU A 52 2.98 19.11 -5.23
N GLY A 53 3.39 17.83 -5.23
CA GLY A 53 4.48 17.36 -6.07
C GLY A 53 4.19 17.54 -7.56
N GLY A 54 2.95 17.22 -7.99
CA GLY A 54 2.49 17.44 -9.35
C GLY A 54 2.50 18.92 -9.75
N ALA A 55 2.00 19.82 -8.89
CA ALA A 55 2.00 21.25 -9.16
C ALA A 55 3.42 21.82 -9.29
N ILE A 56 4.35 21.40 -8.43
CA ILE A 56 5.77 21.78 -8.53
C ILE A 56 6.35 21.28 -9.85
N ALA A 57 6.07 20.02 -10.25
CA ALA A 57 6.56 19.47 -11.49
C ALA A 57 6.04 20.23 -12.72
N VAL A 58 4.75 20.60 -12.74
CA VAL A 58 4.16 21.44 -13.80
C VAL A 58 4.86 22.80 -13.87
N GLN A 59 5.06 23.45 -12.71
CA GLN A 59 5.75 24.73 -12.63
C GLN A 59 7.19 24.65 -13.16
N MET A 60 7.92 23.57 -12.83
CA MET A 60 9.29 23.35 -13.30
C MET A 60 9.37 22.99 -14.79
N SER A 61 8.32 22.40 -15.36
CA SER A 61 8.28 21.99 -16.77
C SER A 61 8.00 23.16 -17.72
N GLY A 62 7.41 24.25 -17.22
CA GLY A 62 7.08 25.42 -18.04
C GLY A 62 5.81 25.28 -18.88
N ASP A 63 5.11 24.14 -18.80
CA ASP A 63 3.88 23.84 -19.57
C ASP A 63 2.65 24.65 -19.14
N GLY A 64 2.75 25.38 -18.02
CA GLY A 64 1.65 26.12 -17.43
C GLY A 64 0.54 25.22 -16.85
N PHE A 65 -0.38 25.81 -16.08
CA PHE A 65 -1.47 25.09 -15.41
C PHE A 65 -2.71 24.90 -16.31
N ALA A 66 -2.50 24.68 -17.60
CA ALA A 66 -3.57 24.33 -18.53
C ALA A 66 -3.74 22.81 -18.53
N PHE A 67 -4.84 22.31 -17.95
CA PHE A 67 -5.10 20.87 -17.85
C PHE A 67 -6.15 20.43 -18.88
N PRO A 68 -5.78 19.74 -19.97
CA PRO A 68 -6.75 19.19 -20.91
C PRO A 68 -7.70 18.22 -20.21
N ALA A 69 -9.01 18.34 -20.45
CA ALA A 69 -10.03 17.52 -19.79
C ALA A 69 -9.78 16.00 -19.95
N LYS A 70 -9.29 15.58 -21.12
CA LYS A 70 -8.93 14.17 -21.38
C LYS A 70 -7.76 13.70 -20.49
N ALA A 71 -6.73 14.53 -20.30
CA ALA A 71 -5.58 14.21 -19.46
C ALA A 71 -6.00 14.16 -17.98
N GLY A 72 -6.81 15.13 -17.54
CA GLY A 72 -7.39 15.14 -16.20
C GLY A 72 -8.25 13.91 -15.90
N TRP A 73 -9.12 13.51 -16.84
CA TRP A 73 -10.00 12.35 -16.69
C TRP A 73 -9.22 11.03 -16.57
N TRP A 74 -8.25 10.79 -17.46
CA TRP A 74 -7.41 9.60 -17.37
C TRP A 74 -6.49 9.61 -16.15
N GLY A 75 -5.99 10.79 -15.76
CA GLY A 75 -5.24 10.96 -14.51
C GLY A 75 -6.09 10.61 -13.28
N PHE A 76 -7.36 11.03 -13.26
CA PHE A 76 -8.30 10.70 -12.18
C PHE A 76 -8.61 9.21 -12.10
N ILE A 77 -8.86 8.55 -13.25
CA ILE A 77 -9.05 7.09 -13.30
C ILE A 77 -7.80 6.38 -12.79
N ALA A 78 -6.61 6.78 -13.25
CA ALA A 78 -5.35 6.21 -12.81
C ALA A 78 -5.14 6.37 -11.29
N GLY A 79 -5.42 7.55 -10.75
CA GLY A 79 -5.36 7.82 -9.31
C GLY A 79 -6.35 6.97 -8.51
N THR A 80 -7.57 6.78 -9.04
CA THR A 80 -8.59 5.92 -8.43
C THR A 80 -8.13 4.47 -8.38
N LEU A 81 -7.60 3.93 -9.47
CA LEU A 81 -7.04 2.58 -9.52
C LEU A 81 -5.89 2.39 -8.53
N GLY A 82 -5.02 3.40 -8.38
CA GLY A 82 -3.95 3.42 -7.38
C GLY A 82 -4.48 3.38 -5.95
N ALA A 83 -5.48 4.20 -5.62
CA ALA A 83 -6.10 4.25 -4.29
C ALA A 83 -6.77 2.92 -3.92
N PHE A 84 -7.57 2.34 -4.84
CA PHE A 84 -8.17 1.01 -4.62
C PHE A 84 -7.11 -0.09 -4.52
N GLY A 85 -6.03 -0.01 -5.29
CA GLY A 85 -4.87 -0.89 -5.14
C GLY A 85 -4.25 -0.82 -3.75
N ALA A 86 -4.02 0.39 -3.22
CA ALA A 86 -3.49 0.59 -1.88
C ALA A 86 -4.46 0.08 -0.79
N LEU A 87 -5.77 0.25 -0.98
CA LEU A 87 -6.80 -0.26 -0.07
C LEU A 87 -6.77 -1.79 0.02
N THR A 88 -6.80 -2.46 -1.14
CA THR A 88 -6.80 -3.92 -1.23
C THR A 88 -5.49 -4.53 -0.75
N LEU A 89 -4.35 -3.89 -1.04
CA LEU A 89 -3.05 -4.26 -0.47
C LEU A 89 -3.04 -4.12 1.05
N THR A 90 -3.58 -3.02 1.59
CA THR A 90 -3.70 -2.81 3.03
C THR A 90 -4.53 -3.92 3.68
N PHE A 91 -5.65 -4.30 3.06
CA PHE A 91 -6.48 -5.40 3.56
C PHE A 91 -5.78 -6.77 3.46
N ALA A 92 -5.12 -7.06 2.34
CA ALA A 92 -4.38 -8.32 2.13
C ALA A 92 -3.25 -8.48 3.15
N MET A 93 -2.46 -7.43 3.36
CA MET A 93 -1.46 -7.35 4.42
C MET A 93 -2.09 -7.58 5.80
N TYR A 94 -3.28 -7.05 6.05
CA TYR A 94 -3.94 -7.13 7.37
C TYR A 94 -4.38 -8.56 7.68
N LYS A 95 -4.91 -9.27 6.68
CA LYS A 95 -5.34 -10.66 6.84
C LYS A 95 -4.20 -11.67 6.85
N SER A 96 -3.16 -11.44 6.04
CA SER A 96 -2.02 -12.37 5.92
C SER A 96 -1.01 -12.25 7.06
N HIS A 97 -0.90 -11.08 7.69
CA HIS A 97 0.16 -10.75 8.65
C HIS A 97 1.60 -10.96 8.12
N ASP A 98 1.78 -11.19 6.81
CA ASP A 98 3.06 -11.50 6.17
C ASP A 98 3.25 -10.69 4.88
N ALA A 99 4.13 -9.70 4.95
CA ALA A 99 4.50 -8.88 3.80
C ALA A 99 5.26 -9.66 2.72
N SER A 100 6.04 -10.67 3.13
CA SER A 100 6.87 -11.45 2.23
C SER A 100 6.03 -12.33 1.30
N LEU A 101 4.84 -12.74 1.75
CA LEU A 101 3.89 -13.51 0.95
C LEU A 101 3.17 -12.63 -0.08
N VAL A 102 2.58 -11.52 0.37
CA VAL A 102 1.66 -10.74 -0.47
C VAL A 102 2.39 -9.80 -1.43
N MET A 103 3.54 -9.24 -1.06
CA MET A 103 4.24 -8.26 -1.92
C MET A 103 4.65 -8.86 -3.27
N PRO A 104 5.29 -10.04 -3.35
CA PRO A 104 5.60 -10.67 -4.65
C PRO A 104 4.36 -10.95 -5.49
N VAL A 105 3.25 -11.37 -4.88
CA VAL A 105 1.99 -11.63 -5.59
C VAL A 105 1.44 -10.35 -6.21
N VAL A 106 1.45 -9.26 -5.46
CA VAL A 106 0.91 -7.97 -5.92
C VAL A 106 1.73 -7.41 -7.07
N PHE A 107 3.06 -7.36 -6.97
CA PHE A 107 3.87 -6.81 -8.05
C PHE A 107 3.95 -7.74 -9.26
N GLY A 108 4.16 -9.04 -9.05
CA GLY A 108 4.18 -9.99 -10.15
C GLY A 108 2.83 -10.10 -10.85
N GLY A 109 1.73 -10.06 -10.08
CA GLY A 109 0.37 -9.98 -10.60
C GLY A 109 0.10 -8.70 -11.37
N ALA A 110 0.54 -7.54 -10.87
CA ALA A 110 0.41 -6.27 -11.59
C ALA A 110 1.17 -6.27 -12.92
N THR A 111 2.41 -6.78 -12.94
CA THR A 111 3.19 -6.95 -14.19
C THR A 111 2.49 -7.90 -15.16
N SER A 112 1.92 -8.99 -14.65
CA SER A 112 1.15 -9.97 -15.42
C SER A 112 -0.09 -9.34 -16.07
N VAL A 113 -0.88 -8.60 -15.30
CA VAL A 113 -2.08 -7.89 -15.79
C VAL A 113 -1.71 -6.83 -16.82
N ALA A 114 -0.62 -6.08 -16.62
CA ALA A 114 -0.16 -5.09 -17.60
C ALA A 114 0.22 -5.75 -18.94
N ALA A 115 0.92 -6.88 -18.90
CA ALA A 115 1.29 -7.63 -20.10
C ALA A 115 0.07 -8.16 -20.85
N ILE A 116 -0.90 -8.75 -20.15
CA ILE A 116 -2.16 -9.25 -20.73
C ILE A 116 -2.96 -8.08 -21.32
N THR A 117 -3.06 -6.96 -20.60
CA THR A 117 -3.77 -5.77 -21.07
C THR A 117 -3.14 -5.24 -22.37
N GLY A 118 -1.81 -5.20 -22.46
CA GLY A 118 -1.10 -4.83 -23.69
C GLY A 118 -1.43 -5.76 -24.85
N LEU A 119 -1.46 -7.08 -24.61
CA LEU A 119 -1.85 -8.07 -25.64
C LEU A 119 -3.30 -7.87 -26.11
N LEU A 120 -4.23 -7.64 -25.18
CA LEU A 120 -5.63 -7.37 -25.52
C LEU A 120 -5.79 -6.09 -26.35
N MET A 121 -5.09 -5.02 -25.97
CA MET A 121 -5.09 -3.76 -26.73
C MET A 121 -4.52 -3.95 -28.14
N GLN A 122 -3.46 -4.75 -28.27
CA GLN A 122 -2.86 -5.07 -29.57
C GLN A 122 -3.79 -5.95 -30.44
N ALA A 123 -4.51 -6.89 -29.81
CA ALA A 123 -5.50 -7.71 -30.49
C ALA A 123 -6.68 -6.87 -31.00
N GLN A 124 -7.19 -5.94 -30.20
CA GLN A 124 -8.23 -4.99 -30.61
C GLN A 124 -7.79 -4.10 -31.77
N ALA A 125 -6.50 -3.75 -31.83
CA ALA A 125 -5.93 -3.00 -32.94
C ALA A 125 -5.66 -3.84 -34.21
N GLY A 126 -6.01 -5.13 -34.21
CA GLY A 126 -5.79 -6.04 -35.35
C GLY A 126 -4.33 -6.41 -35.59
N LYS A 127 -3.44 -6.15 -34.63
CA LYS A 127 -1.98 -6.32 -34.77
C LYS A 127 -1.43 -7.39 -33.85
N MET A 128 -2.24 -8.36 -33.44
CA MET A 128 -1.87 -9.36 -32.44
C MET A 128 -0.57 -10.08 -32.83
N HIS A 129 0.50 -9.81 -32.09
CA HIS A 129 1.80 -10.44 -32.28
C HIS A 129 2.22 -11.00 -30.93
N LEU A 130 2.03 -12.30 -30.73
CA LEU A 130 2.52 -13.00 -29.55
C LEU A 130 3.97 -13.39 -29.80
N ASP A 131 4.89 -12.60 -29.25
CA ASP A 131 6.29 -12.97 -29.25
C ASP A 131 6.52 -14.06 -28.18
N VAL A 132 7.12 -15.17 -28.57
CA VAL A 132 7.49 -16.28 -27.66
C VAL A 132 8.34 -15.79 -26.49
N ARG A 133 9.18 -14.77 -26.70
CA ARG A 133 10.00 -14.14 -25.65
C ARG A 133 9.16 -13.45 -24.58
N GLN A 134 8.05 -12.84 -24.96
CA GLN A 134 7.11 -12.20 -24.04
C GLN A 134 6.39 -13.25 -23.18
N VAL A 135 5.97 -14.36 -23.79
CA VAL A 135 5.35 -15.48 -23.07
C VAL A 135 6.35 -16.12 -22.10
N LEU A 136 7.60 -16.31 -22.53
CA LEU A 136 8.66 -16.80 -21.65
C LEU A 136 8.90 -15.86 -20.47
N GLY A 137 8.95 -14.56 -20.71
CA GLY A 137 9.06 -13.55 -19.65
C GLY A 137 7.92 -13.64 -18.63
N PHE A 138 6.68 -13.82 -19.09
CA PHE A 138 5.52 -14.02 -18.23
C PHE A 138 5.66 -15.27 -17.36
N VAL A 139 6.04 -16.41 -17.95
CA VAL A 139 6.27 -17.65 -17.21
C VAL A 139 7.36 -17.47 -16.15
N LEU A 140 8.47 -16.79 -16.49
CA LEU A 140 9.54 -16.49 -15.54
C LEU A 140 9.09 -15.59 -14.39
N VAL A 141 8.22 -14.61 -14.63
CA VAL A 141 7.63 -13.79 -13.57
C VAL A 141 6.79 -14.65 -12.63
N VAL A 142 5.90 -15.49 -13.17
CA VAL A 142 5.05 -16.38 -12.35
C VAL A 142 5.90 -17.33 -11.52
N VAL A 143 6.90 -17.98 -12.13
CA VAL A 143 7.84 -18.87 -11.43
C VAL A 143 8.61 -18.10 -10.36
N GLY A 144 9.13 -16.92 -10.68
CA GLY A 144 9.85 -16.07 -9.73
C GLY A 144 8.99 -15.71 -8.51
N VAL A 145 7.74 -15.31 -8.71
CA VAL A 145 6.77 -15.02 -7.63
C VAL A 145 6.54 -16.25 -6.75
N VAL A 146 6.37 -17.43 -7.34
CA VAL A 146 6.17 -18.69 -6.60
C VAL A 146 7.42 -19.04 -5.80
N LEU A 147 8.61 -18.93 -6.39
CA LEU A 147 9.88 -19.21 -5.73
C LEU A 147 10.12 -18.24 -4.56
N ILE A 148 9.90 -16.94 -4.77
CA ILE A 148 10.03 -15.95 -3.70
C ILE A 148 9.06 -16.29 -2.57
N GLN A 149 7.80 -16.61 -2.83
CA GLN A 149 6.87 -16.96 -1.75
C GLN A 149 7.27 -18.24 -1.01
N ARG A 150 7.72 -19.27 -1.74
CA ARG A 150 8.10 -20.57 -1.15
C ARG A 150 9.38 -20.50 -0.32
N TYR A 151 10.34 -19.68 -0.76
CA TYR A 151 11.69 -19.63 -0.20
C TYR A 151 12.03 -18.29 0.46
N SER A 152 11.08 -17.36 0.57
CA SER A 152 11.29 -16.15 1.38
C SER A 152 11.68 -16.59 2.79
N ALA A 153 12.71 -15.93 3.33
CA ALA A 153 12.98 -16.01 4.75
C ALA A 153 11.76 -15.42 5.44
N HIS A 154 10.85 -16.28 5.90
CA HIS A 154 9.72 -15.90 6.71
C HIS A 154 10.32 -15.34 8.00
N GLY A 155 10.54 -14.02 8.05
CA GLY A 155 10.92 -13.35 9.28
C GLY A 155 9.88 -13.74 10.34
N PRO A 156 10.28 -14.13 11.56
CA PRO A 156 9.38 -14.73 12.52
C PRO A 156 8.13 -13.87 12.65
N ALA A 157 6.96 -14.48 12.42
CA ALA A 157 5.68 -13.86 12.69
C ALA A 157 5.78 -13.19 14.07
N PRO A 158 5.46 -11.89 14.21
CA PRO A 158 5.45 -11.25 15.51
C PRO A 158 4.56 -12.10 16.42
N LYS A 159 5.19 -12.77 17.39
CA LYS A 159 4.49 -13.57 18.40
C LYS A 159 3.39 -12.67 18.96
N PRO A 160 2.11 -13.08 18.95
CA PRO A 160 1.07 -12.29 19.60
C PRO A 160 1.54 -11.98 21.01
N ALA A 161 1.77 -10.70 21.31
CA ALA A 161 2.08 -10.29 22.67
C ALA A 161 0.91 -10.78 23.53
N PRO A 162 1.16 -11.52 24.62
CA PRO A 162 0.11 -11.88 25.55
C PRO A 162 -0.64 -10.62 25.95
N GLN A 163 -1.97 -10.65 25.82
CA GLN A 163 -2.83 -9.62 26.35
C GLN A 163 -2.45 -9.42 27.82
N ALA A 164 -1.85 -8.27 28.13
CA ALA A 164 -1.72 -7.84 29.51
C ALA A 164 -3.16 -7.65 30.01
N VAL A 165 -3.55 -8.57 30.88
CA VAL A 165 -4.81 -8.58 31.61
C VAL A 165 -5.02 -7.19 32.20
N GLU A 166 -6.24 -6.67 32.04
CA GLU A 166 -6.74 -5.47 32.67
C GLU A 166 -6.36 -5.45 34.16
N SER A 167 -5.47 -4.53 34.56
CA SER A 167 -5.53 -4.00 35.92
C SER A 167 -6.55 -2.89 35.91
N SER A 168 -7.77 -3.29 36.24
CA SER A 168 -8.82 -2.42 36.75
C SER A 168 -8.24 -1.56 37.88
N SER A 169 -7.99 -0.28 37.60
CA SER A 169 -7.81 0.72 38.65
C SER A 169 -9.20 1.07 39.14
N ASP A 170 -9.68 0.30 40.10
CA ASP A 170 -10.88 0.59 40.87
C ASP A 170 -10.65 1.92 41.62
N ALA A 171 -11.45 2.92 41.28
CA ALA A 171 -11.48 4.20 41.96
C ALA A 171 -12.48 4.09 43.12
N PRO A 172 -12.13 4.38 44.38
CA PRO A 172 -13.13 4.47 45.43
C PRO A 172 -13.89 5.79 45.29
N THR A 173 -15.08 5.72 44.71
CA THR A 173 -16.15 6.70 44.96
C THR A 173 -16.81 6.29 46.27
N GLU A 174 -16.31 6.81 47.40
CA GLU A 174 -16.99 6.69 48.68
C GLU A 174 -17.88 7.92 48.88
N ALA A 175 -19.15 7.77 48.49
CA ALA A 175 -20.22 8.68 48.85
C ALA A 175 -20.70 8.37 50.27
N ALA A 176 -20.73 9.40 51.11
CA ALA A 176 -21.29 9.38 52.45
C ALA A 176 -22.75 8.89 52.50
N PRO A 177 -23.20 8.46 53.69
CA PRO A 177 -24.33 9.17 54.27
C PRO A 177 -24.15 9.52 55.76
N ALA A 178 -24.84 10.58 56.14
CA ALA A 178 -24.93 11.15 57.49
C ALA A 178 -25.80 10.29 58.44
N SER A 179 -25.50 10.29 59.75
CA SER A 179 -26.37 10.88 60.78
C SER A 179 -25.95 10.55 62.24
N SER A 180 -26.13 11.57 63.08
CA SER A 180 -26.49 11.60 64.52
C SER A 180 -25.51 11.12 65.61
N ASP A 181 -24.98 12.13 66.31
CA ASP A 181 -25.16 12.42 67.75
C ASP A 181 -24.60 11.52 68.89
N SER A 182 -23.85 12.21 69.76
CA SER A 182 -23.94 12.20 71.24
C SER A 182 -23.02 11.30 72.08
N SER A 183 -22.28 12.00 72.95
CA SER A 183 -22.00 11.74 74.39
C SER A 183 -20.71 11.06 74.88
N ALA A 184 -20.13 11.73 75.90
CA ALA A 184 -19.24 11.29 76.98
C ALA A 184 -17.80 10.89 76.57
N THR A 185 -16.71 11.37 77.17
CA THR A 185 -16.38 11.75 78.56
C THR A 185 -15.14 12.64 78.55
#